data_AF-A0A1G3SJY9-F1
#
_entry.id   AF-A0A1G3SJY9-F1
#
_cell.length_a   1.000
_cell.length_b   1.000
_cell.length_c   1.000
_cell.angle_alpha   90.00
_cell.angle_beta   90.00
_cell.angle_gamma   90.00
#
_symmetry.space_group_name_H-M   'P 1'
#
loop_
_entity.id
_entity.type
_entity.pdbx_description
1 polymer ?
#
loop_
_entity_poly.entity_id
_entity_poly.type
_entity_poly.pdbx_seq_one_letter_code
_entity_poly.pdbx_strand_id
1 'polypeptide(L)'
;MDWFEITKIFILPIVIGFISAFFGAKFAFKRYKEEKLWDERQKSYKIVIDAFEELIHWAEQNRASYFCEPYNNVESKYEESLRIISRYATVGESIFSKEFYQIIVDADNALHRFRFEVNEESLGDRETERACAEWNLVLANGIGGIIREHLLKLIQIAKKDSNQNRQISLFGMRNKV
;
A
#
# COMPACT_ATOMS: atom_id res chain seq x y z
N MET A 1 -55.21 37.73 12.97
CA MET A 1 -53.85 37.19 12.87
C MET A 1 -53.37 37.49 11.47
N ASP A 2 -52.36 38.35 11.38
CA ASP A 2 -51.86 38.81 10.10
C ASP A 2 -51.18 37.65 9.37
N TRP A 3 -51.46 37.45 8.09
CA TRP A 3 -50.94 36.33 7.30
C TRP A 3 -49.39 36.30 7.28
N PHE A 4 -48.78 37.47 7.51
CA PHE A 4 -47.35 37.68 7.69
C PHE A 4 -46.76 37.12 9.00
N GLU A 5 -47.53 37.03 10.09
CA GLU A 5 -47.06 36.45 11.35
C GLU A 5 -47.03 34.93 11.28
N ILE A 6 -48.04 34.32 10.66
CA ILE A 6 -48.14 32.86 10.52
C ILE A 6 -47.01 32.30 9.64
N THR A 7 -46.68 33.00 8.55
CA THR A 7 -45.59 32.60 7.64
C THR A 7 -44.21 32.68 8.31
N LYS A 8 -43.93 33.73 9.10
CA LYS A 8 -42.68 33.83 9.87
C LYS A 8 -42.55 32.79 10.98
N ILE A 9 -43.65 32.50 11.69
CA ILE A 9 -43.62 31.61 12.86
C ILE A 9 -43.54 30.13 12.45
N PHE A 10 -44.24 29.71 11.39
CA PHE A 10 -44.32 28.29 11.04
C PHE A 10 -43.46 27.89 9.82
N ILE A 11 -43.37 28.72 8.78
CA ILE A 11 -42.69 28.33 7.54
C ILE A 11 -41.18 28.52 7.66
N LEU A 12 -40.73 29.58 8.33
CA LEU A 12 -39.30 29.88 8.49
C LEU A 12 -38.53 28.76 9.22
N PRO A 13 -39.00 28.23 10.37
CA PRO A 13 -38.29 27.15 11.06
C PRO A 13 -38.29 25.84 10.27
N ILE A 14 -39.34 25.55 9.49
CA ILE A 14 -39.41 24.36 8.63
C ILE A 14 -38.36 24.46 7.52
N VAL A 15 -38.25 25.63 6.87
CA VAL A 15 -37.25 25.86 5.82
C VAL A 15 -35.83 25.81 6.39
N ILE A 16 -35.58 26.41 7.56
CA ILE A 16 -34.29 26.34 8.24
C ILE A 16 -33.95 24.90 8.64
N GLY A 17 -34.93 24.15 9.16
CA GLY A 17 -34.81 22.72 9.48
C GLY A 17 -34.46 21.88 8.25
N PHE A 18 -35.10 22.15 7.12
CA PHE A 18 -34.83 21.46 5.86
C PHE A 18 -33.43 21.80 5.30
N ILE A 19 -33.07 23.08 5.30
CA ILE A 19 -31.75 23.54 4.83
C ILE A 19 -30.63 22.96 5.71
N SER A 20 -30.78 23.03 7.03
CA SER A 20 -29.80 22.46 7.97
C SER A 20 -29.67 20.95 7.83
N ALA A 21 -30.78 20.21 7.67
CA ALA A 21 -30.76 18.78 7.40
C ALA A 21 -30.07 18.46 6.06
N PHE A 22 -30.34 19.24 5.01
CA PHE A 22 -29.71 19.08 3.69
C PHE A 22 -28.20 19.29 3.74
N PHE A 23 -27.73 20.36 4.40
CA PHE A 23 -26.30 20.61 4.58
C PHE A 23 -25.64 19.57 5.50
N GLY A 24 -26.34 19.13 6.55
CA GLY A 24 -25.89 18.05 7.43
C GLY A 24 -25.68 16.75 6.66
N ALA A 25 -26.66 16.34 5.84
CA ALA A 25 -26.57 15.16 4.99
C ALA A 25 -25.44 15.28 3.94
N LYS A 26 -25.32 16.44 3.28
CA LYS A 26 -24.26 16.68 2.30
C LYS A 26 -22.86 16.61 2.92
N PHE A 27 -22.69 17.18 4.11
CA PHE A 27 -21.44 17.13 4.86
C PHE A 27 -21.10 15.70 5.31
N ALA A 28 -22.08 14.99 5.89
CA ALA A 28 -21.91 13.60 6.29
C ALA A 28 -21.53 12.70 5.10
N PHE A 29 -22.17 12.88 3.95
CA PHE A 29 -21.88 12.12 2.75
C PHE A 29 -20.48 12.42 2.18
N LYS A 30 -20.05 13.68 2.19
CA LYS A 30 -18.70 14.07 1.77
C LYS A 30 -17.66 13.39 2.66
N ARG A 31 -17.84 13.46 3.99
CA ARG A 31 -16.95 12.82 4.95
C ARG A 31 -16.89 11.30 4.79
N TYR A 32 -18.04 10.66 4.61
CA TYR A 32 -18.11 9.21 4.40
C TYR A 32 -17.30 8.77 3.16
N LYS A 33 -17.36 9.55 2.06
CA LYS A 33 -16.55 9.27 0.87
C LYS A 33 -15.05 9.40 1.13
N GLU A 34 -14.65 10.43 1.87
CA GLU A 34 -13.24 10.65 2.22
C GLU A 34 -12.71 9.53 3.12
N GLU A 35 -13.48 9.09 4.12
CA GLU A 35 -13.14 7.94 4.97
C GLU A 35 -13.02 6.65 4.16
N LYS A 36 -13.93 6.41 3.22
CA LYS A 36 -13.87 5.22 2.34
C LYS A 36 -12.64 5.21 1.44
N LEU A 37 -12.31 6.34 0.81
CA LEU A 37 -11.10 6.47 -0.01
C LEU A 37 -9.83 6.25 0.81
N TRP A 38 -9.83 6.71 2.06
CA TRP A 38 -8.72 6.48 2.97
C TRP A 38 -8.55 5.00 3.33
N ASP A 39 -9.64 4.29 3.61
CA ASP A 39 -9.60 2.85 3.88
C ASP A 39 -9.09 2.05 2.68
N GLU A 40 -9.50 2.43 1.46
CA GLU A 40 -9.02 1.82 0.21
C GLU A 40 -7.51 2.07 0.02
N ARG A 41 -7.02 3.26 0.35
CA ARG A 41 -5.60 3.59 0.33
C ARG A 41 -4.82 2.77 1.36
N GLN A 42 -5.32 2.63 2.58
CA GLN A 42 -4.70 1.81 3.64
C GLN A 42 -4.60 0.34 3.24
N LYS A 43 -5.65 -0.21 2.63
CA LYS A 43 -5.61 -1.56 2.04
C LYS A 43 -4.53 -1.67 0.97
N SER A 44 -4.40 -0.66 0.11
CA SER A 44 -3.37 -0.65 -0.94
C SER A 44 -1.95 -0.60 -0.36
N TYR A 45 -1.70 0.19 0.69
CA TYR A 45 -0.41 0.20 1.39
C TYR A 45 -0.07 -1.19 1.93
N LYS A 46 -1.05 -1.83 2.58
CA LYS A 46 -0.89 -3.18 3.11
C LYS A 46 -0.55 -4.18 2.00
N ILE A 47 -1.28 -4.19 0.89
CA ILE A 47 -1.04 -5.10 -0.23
C ILE A 47 0.41 -4.99 -0.75
N VAL A 48 0.93 -3.77 -0.88
CA VAL A 48 2.32 -3.56 -1.33
C VAL A 48 3.31 -4.06 -0.28
N ILE A 49 3.12 -3.72 0.99
CA ILE A 49 4.01 -4.14 2.08
C ILE A 49 4.03 -5.67 2.20
N ASP A 50 2.86 -6.31 2.17
CA ASP A 50 2.72 -7.77 2.24
C ASP A 50 3.45 -8.43 1.05
N ALA A 51 3.38 -7.85 -0.17
CA ALA A 51 4.12 -8.36 -1.32
C ALA A 51 5.64 -8.24 -1.15
N PHE A 52 6.15 -7.17 -0.54
CA PHE A 52 7.58 -7.07 -0.22
C PHE A 52 7.98 -8.10 0.85
N GLU A 53 7.17 -8.28 1.89
CA GLU A 53 7.43 -9.29 2.93
C GLU A 53 7.46 -10.71 2.36
N GLU A 54 6.55 -11.02 1.44
CA GLU A 54 6.46 -12.30 0.76
C GLU A 54 7.72 -12.61 -0.08
N LEU A 55 8.33 -11.60 -0.70
CA LEU A 55 9.61 -11.76 -1.39
C LEU A 55 10.78 -12.01 -0.43
N ILE A 56 10.76 -11.43 0.78
CA ILE A 56 11.73 -11.77 1.83
C ILE A 56 11.52 -13.22 2.28
N HIS A 57 10.27 -13.64 2.48
CA HIS A 57 9.94 -15.00 2.87
C HIS A 57 10.46 -16.01 1.83
N TRP A 58 10.18 -15.78 0.54
CA TRP A 58 10.74 -16.58 -0.56
C TRP A 58 12.28 -16.60 -0.53
N ALA A 59 12.93 -15.45 -0.35
CA ALA A 59 14.39 -15.38 -0.31
C ALA A 59 14.98 -16.21 0.86
N GLU A 60 14.40 -16.11 2.05
CA GLU A 60 14.84 -16.89 3.21
C GLU A 60 14.59 -18.39 3.04
N GLN A 61 13.49 -18.79 2.41
CA GLN A 61 13.24 -20.20 2.10
C GLN A 61 14.30 -20.79 1.17
N ASN A 62 14.65 -20.07 0.10
CA ASN A 62 15.68 -20.54 -0.84
C ASN A 62 17.05 -20.59 -0.18
N ARG A 63 17.39 -19.59 0.65
CA ARG A 63 18.64 -19.58 1.42
C ARG A 63 18.68 -20.77 2.40
N ALA A 64 17.64 -20.95 3.21
CA ALA A 64 17.58 -22.01 4.20
C ALA A 64 17.58 -23.41 3.57
N SER A 65 16.86 -23.58 2.46
CA SER A 65 16.88 -24.82 1.67
C SER A 65 18.30 -25.16 1.19
N TYR A 66 19.03 -24.17 0.65
CA TYR A 66 20.41 -24.36 0.20
C TYR A 66 21.36 -24.78 1.33
N PHE A 67 21.23 -24.18 2.52
CA PHE A 67 22.07 -24.51 3.68
C PHE A 67 21.53 -25.66 4.54
N CYS A 68 20.45 -26.32 4.12
CA CYS A 68 19.75 -27.37 4.88
C CYS A 68 19.33 -26.93 6.30
N GLU A 69 18.99 -25.65 6.46
CA GLU A 69 18.46 -25.09 7.70
C GLU A 69 16.96 -25.40 7.83
N PRO A 70 16.41 -25.48 9.06
CA PRO A 70 14.97 -25.59 9.24
C PRO A 70 14.27 -24.30 8.77
N TYR A 71 13.28 -24.42 7.89
CA TYR A 71 12.47 -23.30 7.41
C TYR A 71 10.98 -23.64 7.39
N ASN A 72 10.16 -22.61 7.34
CA ASN A 72 8.72 -22.77 7.21
C ASN A 72 8.38 -23.24 5.79
N ASN A 73 7.77 -24.42 5.63
CA ASN A 73 7.44 -25.00 4.32
C ASN A 73 6.13 -24.46 3.70
N VAL A 74 5.68 -23.27 4.11
CA VAL A 74 4.53 -22.59 3.50
C VAL A 74 4.96 -22.05 2.15
N GLU A 75 4.33 -22.51 1.07
CA GLU A 75 4.62 -22.06 -0.30
C GLU A 75 4.58 -20.54 -0.41
N SER A 76 5.69 -19.97 -0.89
CA SER A 76 5.79 -18.53 -1.09
C SER A 76 5.19 -18.09 -2.42
N LYS A 77 4.59 -16.91 -2.45
CA LYS A 77 3.93 -16.33 -3.64
C LYS A 77 4.84 -15.36 -4.40
N TYR A 78 5.99 -15.87 -4.85
CA TYR A 78 7.04 -15.08 -5.50
C TYR A 78 6.54 -14.29 -6.73
N GLU A 79 6.00 -14.98 -7.74
CA GLU A 79 5.55 -14.35 -8.99
C GLU A 79 4.36 -13.40 -8.80
N GLU A 80 3.44 -13.75 -7.90
CA GLU A 80 2.30 -12.88 -7.54
C GLU A 80 2.80 -11.57 -6.91
N SER A 81 3.78 -11.67 -6.03
CA SER A 81 4.35 -10.52 -5.32
C SER A 81 5.11 -9.58 -6.26
N LEU A 82 5.94 -10.13 -7.16
CA LEU A 82 6.58 -9.34 -8.22
C LEU A 82 5.55 -8.60 -9.08
N ARG A 83 4.48 -9.29 -9.48
CA ARG A 83 3.41 -8.67 -10.27
C ARG A 83 2.68 -7.56 -9.50
N ILE A 84 2.47 -7.72 -8.20
CA ILE A 84 1.87 -6.69 -7.35
C ILE A 84 2.75 -5.44 -7.32
N ILE A 85 4.06 -5.61 -7.10
CA ILE A 85 5.04 -4.51 -7.06
C ILE A 85 5.04 -3.76 -8.39
N SER A 86 5.21 -4.46 -9.51
CA SER A 86 5.25 -3.86 -10.84
C SER A 86 3.93 -3.15 -11.21
N ARG A 87 2.78 -3.74 -10.85
CA ARG A 87 1.48 -3.08 -11.01
C ARG A 87 1.45 -1.74 -10.27
N TYR A 88 1.83 -1.72 -8.99
CA TYR A 88 1.81 -0.49 -8.20
C TYR A 88 2.94 0.48 -8.55
N ALA A 89 4.04 0.04 -9.15
CA ALA A 89 5.02 0.92 -9.78
C ALA A 89 4.43 1.67 -11.00
N THR A 90 3.44 1.06 -11.67
CA THR A 90 2.76 1.69 -12.83
C THR A 90 1.59 2.58 -12.43
N VAL A 91 0.68 2.09 -11.57
CA VAL A 91 -0.59 2.81 -11.26
C VAL A 91 -0.60 3.50 -9.90
N GLY A 92 0.41 3.26 -9.07
CA GLY A 92 0.44 3.66 -7.66
C GLY A 92 0.54 5.17 -7.42
N GLU A 93 0.93 5.97 -8.41
CA GLU A 93 1.04 7.43 -8.28
C GLU A 93 -0.29 8.07 -7.86
N SER A 94 -1.40 7.57 -8.40
CA SER A 94 -2.74 8.06 -8.07
C SER A 94 -3.23 7.66 -6.67
N ILE A 95 -2.61 6.63 -6.09
CA ILE A 95 -3.06 6.00 -4.85
C ILE A 95 -2.21 6.46 -3.67
N PHE A 96 -0.89 6.53 -3.83
CA PHE A 96 0.06 6.73 -2.74
C PHE A 96 0.61 8.15 -2.67
N SER A 97 1.31 8.46 -1.58
CA SER A 97 2.17 9.64 -1.53
C SER A 97 3.31 9.49 -2.54
N LYS A 98 3.80 10.63 -3.06
CA LYS A 98 4.91 10.65 -4.03
C LYS A 98 6.16 9.95 -3.50
N GLU A 99 6.46 10.11 -2.20
CA GLU A 99 7.59 9.45 -1.53
C GLU A 99 7.43 7.93 -1.54
N PHE A 100 6.25 7.41 -1.16
CA PHE A 100 6.00 5.97 -1.13
C PHE A 100 6.02 5.38 -2.54
N TYR A 101 5.38 6.06 -3.50
CA TYR A 101 5.35 5.66 -4.90
C TYR A 101 6.76 5.54 -5.49
N GLN A 102 7.62 6.53 -5.27
CA GLN A 102 8.98 6.52 -5.82
C GLN A 102 9.78 5.31 -5.33
N ILE A 103 9.63 4.93 -4.06
CA ILE A 103 10.33 3.77 -3.50
C ILE A 103 9.85 2.46 -4.15
N ILE A 104 8.57 2.35 -4.49
CA ILE A 104 8.07 1.18 -5.24
C ILE A 104 8.71 1.14 -6.63
N VAL A 105 8.74 2.27 -7.33
CA VAL A 105 9.35 2.38 -8.67
C VAL A 105 10.83 2.03 -8.63
N ASP A 106 11.56 2.56 -7.66
CA ASP A 106 12.99 2.31 -7.49
C ASP A 106 13.24 0.81 -7.20
N ALA A 107 12.43 0.21 -6.33
CA ALA A 107 12.50 -1.21 -6.03
C ALA A 107 12.17 -2.08 -7.26
N ASP A 108 11.12 -1.75 -8.00
CA ASP A 108 10.70 -2.48 -9.21
C ASP A 108 11.79 -2.44 -10.28
N ASN A 109 12.37 -1.27 -10.53
CA ASN A 109 13.49 -1.09 -11.46
C ASN A 109 14.73 -1.88 -11.01
N ALA A 110 15.05 -1.86 -9.72
CA ALA A 110 16.17 -2.62 -9.17
C ALA A 110 15.96 -4.14 -9.32
N LEU A 111 14.76 -4.63 -9.03
CA LEU A 111 14.39 -6.04 -9.20
C LEU A 111 14.47 -6.46 -10.67
N HIS A 112 13.92 -5.65 -11.58
CA HIS A 112 13.96 -5.93 -13.01
C HIS A 112 15.39 -5.98 -13.53
N ARG A 113 16.21 -5.00 -13.16
CA ARG A 113 17.62 -4.94 -13.54
C ARG A 113 18.40 -6.15 -13.01
N PHE A 114 18.29 -6.43 -11.71
CA PHE A 114 19.00 -7.54 -11.09
C PHE A 114 18.60 -8.89 -11.70
N ARG A 115 17.29 -9.12 -11.91
CA ARG A 115 16.81 -10.35 -12.55
C ARG A 115 17.32 -10.49 -13.98
N PHE A 116 17.45 -9.40 -14.71
CA PHE A 116 18.00 -9.41 -16.06
C PHE A 116 19.51 -9.72 -16.05
N GLU A 117 20.28 -9.02 -15.21
CA GLU A 117 21.72 -9.22 -15.03
C GLU A 117 22.03 -10.67 -14.62
N VAL A 118 21.34 -11.20 -13.61
CA VAL A 118 21.49 -12.60 -13.20
C VAL A 118 21.11 -13.53 -14.35
N ASN A 119 20.03 -13.26 -15.10
CA ASN A 119 19.61 -14.14 -16.20
C ASN A 119 20.64 -14.19 -17.35
N GLU A 120 21.36 -13.10 -17.62
CA GLU A 120 22.43 -13.07 -18.64
C GLU A 120 23.74 -13.69 -18.12
N GLU A 121 24.14 -13.41 -16.88
CA GLU A 121 25.37 -13.96 -16.28
C GLU A 121 25.27 -15.46 -15.94
N SER A 122 24.05 -16.01 -15.83
CA SER A 122 23.81 -17.39 -15.36
C SER A 122 23.41 -18.41 -16.42
N LEU A 123 23.57 -18.12 -17.72
CA LEU A 123 23.40 -19.08 -18.83
C LEU A 123 24.51 -20.15 -18.89
N GLY A 124 24.99 -20.64 -17.75
CA GLY A 124 25.73 -21.91 -17.61
C GLY A 124 24.80 -23.06 -17.23
N ASP A 125 25.26 -24.31 -17.41
CA ASP A 125 24.49 -25.56 -17.28
C ASP A 125 23.50 -25.59 -16.09
N ARG A 126 22.21 -25.32 -16.37
CA ARG A 126 21.10 -25.61 -15.45
C ARG A 126 20.72 -27.10 -15.47
N GLU A 127 21.52 -27.94 -16.10
CA GLU A 127 21.23 -29.37 -16.25
C GLU A 127 21.31 -30.14 -14.93
N THR A 128 22.02 -29.61 -13.93
CA THR A 128 22.17 -30.24 -12.61
C THR A 128 21.34 -29.57 -11.53
N GLU A 129 20.82 -30.38 -10.60
CA GLU A 129 20.07 -29.90 -9.42
C GLU A 129 20.89 -28.92 -8.56
N ARG A 130 22.21 -29.14 -8.47
CA ARG A 130 23.13 -28.27 -7.76
C ARG A 130 23.24 -26.89 -8.40
N ALA A 131 23.37 -26.82 -9.73
CA ALA A 131 23.42 -25.54 -10.43
C ALA A 131 22.11 -24.75 -10.26
N CYS A 132 20.96 -25.45 -10.25
CA CYS A 132 19.66 -24.83 -9.95
C CYS A 132 19.60 -24.27 -8.53
N ALA A 133 20.08 -25.02 -7.54
CA ALA A 133 20.12 -24.57 -6.14
C ALA A 133 21.06 -23.35 -5.93
N GLU A 134 22.24 -23.37 -6.54
CA GLU A 134 23.19 -22.24 -6.52
C GLU A 134 22.58 -20.99 -7.18
N TRP A 135 21.89 -21.17 -8.30
CA TRP A 135 21.18 -20.09 -8.98
C TRP A 135 20.07 -19.47 -8.11
N ASN A 136 19.23 -20.30 -7.49
CA ASN A 136 18.18 -19.85 -6.59
C ASN A 136 18.75 -19.09 -5.39
N LEU A 137 19.91 -19.51 -4.87
CA LEU A 137 20.58 -18.80 -3.77
C LEU A 137 21.06 -17.41 -4.20
N VAL A 138 21.67 -17.27 -5.38
CA VAL A 138 22.11 -15.96 -5.90
C VAL A 138 20.92 -15.02 -6.05
N LEU A 139 19.82 -15.50 -6.65
CA LEU A 139 18.61 -14.71 -6.78
C LEU A 139 18.01 -14.33 -5.43
N ALA A 140 17.90 -15.28 -4.51
CA ALA A 140 17.37 -15.06 -3.17
C ALA A 140 18.15 -13.98 -2.42
N ASN A 141 19.48 -14.03 -2.47
CA ASN A 141 20.32 -13.05 -1.80
C ASN A 141 20.16 -11.64 -2.41
N GLY A 142 20.17 -11.52 -3.74
CA GLY A 142 20.05 -10.20 -4.39
C GLY A 142 18.66 -9.60 -4.24
N ILE A 143 17.60 -10.39 -4.47
CA ILE A 143 16.21 -9.93 -4.27
C ILE A 143 15.98 -9.60 -2.81
N GLY A 144 16.40 -10.47 -1.88
CA GLY A 144 16.29 -10.21 -0.44
C GLY A 144 17.00 -8.92 -0.02
N GLY A 145 18.19 -8.65 -0.58
CA GLY A 145 18.94 -7.41 -0.35
C GLY A 145 18.18 -6.17 -0.82
N ILE A 146 17.71 -6.16 -2.08
CA ILE A 146 16.94 -5.05 -2.67
C ILE A 146 15.68 -4.78 -1.83
N ILE A 147 14.93 -5.83 -1.50
CA ILE A 147 13.66 -5.70 -0.79
C ILE A 147 13.86 -5.19 0.64
N ARG A 148 14.86 -5.69 1.38
CA ARG A 148 15.15 -5.23 2.76
C ARG A 148 15.51 -3.74 2.80
N GLU A 149 16.23 -3.24 1.81
CA GLU A 149 16.57 -1.82 1.72
C GLU A 149 15.33 -0.93 1.58
N HIS A 150 14.35 -1.36 0.79
CA HIS A 150 13.18 -0.56 0.44
C HIS A 150 12.02 -0.74 1.44
N LEU A 151 11.83 -1.95 1.98
CA LEU A 151 10.72 -2.30 2.88
C LEU A 151 10.69 -1.42 4.13
N LEU A 152 11.83 -1.18 4.77
CA LEU A 152 11.89 -0.34 5.96
C LEU A 152 11.46 1.11 5.66
N LYS A 153 11.89 1.64 4.51
CA LYS A 153 11.51 2.99 4.06
C LYS A 153 10.00 3.05 3.79
N LEU A 154 9.43 2.05 3.11
CA LEU A 154 7.98 1.94 2.86
C LEU A 154 7.17 1.93 4.16
N ILE A 155 7.56 1.12 5.15
CA ILE A 155 6.87 1.04 6.44
C ILE A 155 6.90 2.38 7.18
N GLN A 156 8.04 3.08 7.16
CA GLN A 156 8.17 4.39 7.81
C GLN A 156 7.25 5.44 7.17
N ILE A 157 7.20 5.49 5.84
CA ILE A 157 6.36 6.44 5.12
C ILE A 157 4.87 6.09 5.29
N ALA A 158 4.50 4.82 5.22
CA ALA A 158 3.12 4.39 5.47
C ALA A 158 2.64 4.80 6.88
N LYS A 159 3.51 4.67 7.90
CA LYS A 159 3.21 5.15 9.27
C LYS A 159 3.08 6.67 9.33
N LYS A 160 3.96 7.41 8.67
CA LYS A 160 3.92 8.89 8.59
C LYS A 160 2.61 9.37 7.95
N ASP A 161 2.26 8.84 6.79
CA ASP A 161 1.02 9.16 6.06
C ASP A 161 -0.22 8.84 6.92
N SER A 162 -0.17 7.73 7.67
CA SER A 162 -1.27 7.33 8.55
C SER A 162 -1.47 8.27 9.75
N ASN A 163 -0.37 8.75 10.33
CA ASN A 163 -0.41 9.69 11.46
C ASN A 163 -0.86 11.09 11.03
N GLN A 164 -0.43 11.57 9.86
CA GLN A 164 -0.82 12.88 9.34
C GLN A 164 -2.35 12.97 9.12
N ASN A 165 -2.96 11.90 8.59
CA ASN A 165 -4.40 11.87 8.39
C ASN A 165 -5.21 11.74 9.69
N ARG A 166 -4.68 11.06 10.71
CA ARG A 166 -5.29 11.08 12.06
C ARG A 166 -5.28 12.46 12.69
N GLN A 167 -4.23 13.25 12.48
CA GLN A 167 -4.21 14.63 12.99
C GLN A 167 -5.23 15.52 12.28
N ILE A 168 -5.37 15.40 10.95
CA ILE A 168 -6.36 16.17 10.18
C ILE A 168 -7.80 15.83 10.62
N SER A 169 -8.09 14.55 10.87
CA SER A 169 -9.42 14.14 11.36
C SER A 169 -9.72 14.65 12.78
N LEU A 170 -8.71 14.70 13.66
CA LEU A 170 -8.83 15.24 15.03
C LEU A 170 -8.94 16.78 15.06
N PHE A 171 -8.20 17.50 14.22
CA PHE A 171 -8.32 18.96 14.12
C PHE A 171 -9.67 19.39 13.51
N GLY A 172 -10.23 18.59 12.60
CA GLY A 172 -11.60 18.77 12.12
C GLY A 172 -12.68 18.61 13.21
N MET A 173 -12.38 17.88 14.29
CA MET A 173 -13.26 17.79 15.47
C MET A 173 -13.10 18.98 16.42
N ARG A 174 -11.93 19.62 16.47
CA ARG A 174 -11.62 20.71 17.42
C ARG A 174 -12.14 22.09 17.00
N ASN A 175 -12.46 22.30 15.72
CA ASN A 175 -13.11 23.52 15.21
C ASN A 175 -14.64 23.54 15.40
N LYS A 176 -15.18 22.66 16.24
CA LYS A 176 -16.58 22.64 16.66
C LYS A 176 -16.69 22.51 18.18
N VAL A 177 -16.17 23.51 18.89
CA VAL A 177 -16.60 23.87 20.24
C VAL A 177 -16.82 25.37 20.25
#